data_AF-A0A353ZTQ2-F1
#
_entry.id   AF-A0A353ZTQ2-F1
#
_cell.length_a   1.000
_cell.length_b   1.000
_cell.length_c   1.000
_cell.angle_alpha   90.00
_cell.angle_beta   90.00
_cell.angle_gamma   90.00
#
_symmetry.space_group_name_H-M   'P 1'
#
loop_
_entity.id
_entity.type
_entity.pdbx_description
1 polymer ?
#
loop_
_entity_poly.entity_id
_entity_poly.type
_entity_poly.pdbx_seq_one_letter_code
_entity_poly.pdbx_strand_id
1 'polypeptide(L)'
;MDRQTPCGDFSVAGLPDHLVGSIAGIGKALGVAVVEQPDAAPEVRVADAAQPPLEAFQAHGLDGTIDMGFAELPATTVANILNLEFLVHAWDFATATGRSPAARSRGPAHRVWAAVPCRRIRRGHRTTKGLHGARRE
;
A
#
# COMPACT_ATOMS: atom_id res chain seq x y z
N MET A 1 -19.27 -3.14 -7.34
CA MET A 1 -19.04 -1.72 -6.99
C MET A 1 -17.83 -1.29 -7.81
N ASP A 2 -18.04 -1.01 -9.10
CA ASP A 2 -16.95 -1.12 -10.10
C ASP A 2 -16.37 0.24 -10.49
N ARG A 3 -16.84 1.29 -9.80
CA ARG A 3 -16.38 2.66 -9.95
C ARG A 3 -14.88 2.73 -9.70
N GLN A 4 -14.16 3.22 -10.70
CA GLN A 4 -12.71 3.40 -10.62
C GLN A 4 -12.36 4.50 -9.63
N THR A 5 -11.21 4.35 -9.00
CA THR A 5 -10.57 5.45 -8.29
C THR A 5 -9.79 6.32 -9.26
N PRO A 6 -9.34 7.53 -8.88
CA PRO A 6 -8.40 8.30 -9.69
C PRO A 6 -7.13 7.51 -10.03
N CYS A 7 -6.68 6.63 -9.13
CA CYS A 7 -5.72 5.59 -9.43
C CYS A 7 -6.37 4.51 -10.30
N GLY A 8 -5.95 4.43 -11.58
CA GLY A 8 -6.50 3.46 -12.55
C GLY A 8 -6.19 1.98 -12.23
N ASP A 9 -5.38 1.70 -11.21
CA ASP A 9 -5.06 0.34 -10.76
C ASP A 9 -6.17 -0.26 -9.89
N PHE A 10 -7.04 0.57 -9.28
CA PHE A 10 -8.02 0.12 -8.30
C PHE A 10 -9.43 0.67 -8.54
N SER A 11 -10.42 -0.21 -8.42
CA SER A 11 -11.81 0.18 -8.17
C SER A 11 -12.00 0.51 -6.69
N VAL A 12 -13.11 1.19 -6.36
CA VAL A 12 -13.49 1.44 -4.96
C VAL A 12 -13.64 0.13 -4.17
N ALA A 13 -14.07 -0.96 -4.82
CA ALA A 13 -14.15 -2.27 -4.18
C ALA A 13 -12.78 -2.95 -4.00
N GLY A 14 -11.81 -2.69 -4.88
CA GLY A 14 -10.48 -3.32 -4.82
C GLY A 14 -9.44 -2.54 -4.01
N LEU A 15 -9.66 -1.24 -3.78
CA LEU A 15 -8.75 -0.40 -3.01
C LEU A 15 -8.51 -0.89 -1.55
N PRO A 16 -9.52 -1.39 -0.81
CA PRO A 16 -9.29 -1.93 0.54
C PRO A 16 -8.30 -3.11 0.54
N ASP A 17 -8.39 -4.01 -0.43
CA ASP A 17 -7.51 -5.18 -0.52
C ASP A 17 -6.05 -4.76 -0.75
N HIS A 18 -5.83 -3.74 -1.58
CA HIS A 18 -4.51 -3.16 -1.77
C HIS A 18 -3.97 -2.56 -0.47
N LEU A 19 -4.75 -1.69 0.17
CA LEU A 19 -4.31 -0.95 1.36
C LEU A 19 -4.01 -1.89 2.53
N VAL A 20 -4.88 -2.87 2.78
CA VAL A 20 -4.64 -3.92 3.80
C VAL A 20 -3.37 -4.72 3.47
N GLY A 21 -3.16 -5.06 2.20
CA GLY A 21 -1.94 -5.75 1.77
C GLY A 21 -0.65 -4.94 2.00
N SER A 22 -0.67 -3.64 1.72
CA SER A 22 0.45 -2.73 2.01
C SER A 22 0.74 -2.65 3.52
N ILE A 23 -0.31 -2.45 4.31
CA ILE A 23 -0.24 -2.36 5.78
C ILE A 23 0.30 -3.67 6.39
N ALA A 24 -0.20 -4.82 5.93
CA ALA A 24 0.27 -6.12 6.39
C ALA A 24 1.75 -6.38 6.04
N GLY A 25 2.20 -5.88 4.89
CA GLY A 25 3.61 -5.94 4.48
C GLY A 25 4.52 -5.18 5.45
N ILE A 26 4.13 -3.97 5.85
CA ILE A 26 4.87 -3.15 6.83
C ILE A 26 4.77 -3.77 8.22
N GLY A 27 3.59 -4.23 8.63
CA GLY A 27 3.40 -4.94 9.89
C GLY A 27 4.35 -6.13 10.03
N LYS A 28 4.46 -6.94 8.97
CA LYS A 28 5.41 -8.05 8.92
C LYS A 28 6.86 -7.60 9.12
N ALA A 29 7.27 -6.50 8.49
CA ALA A 29 8.62 -5.96 8.63
C ALA A 29 8.90 -5.48 10.07
N LEU A 30 7.87 -5.04 10.78
CA LEU A 30 7.91 -4.66 12.20
C LEU A 30 7.70 -5.86 13.15
N GLY A 31 7.58 -7.07 12.61
CA GLY A 31 7.39 -8.29 13.40
C GLY A 31 5.97 -8.49 13.95
N VAL A 32 4.97 -7.75 13.47
CA VAL A 32 3.56 -7.90 13.87
C VAL A 32 2.71 -8.51 12.76
N ALA A 33 1.75 -9.33 13.15
CA ALA A 33 0.79 -9.91 12.21
C ALA A 33 -0.44 -9.01 12.09
N VAL A 34 -0.92 -8.84 10.86
CA VAL A 34 -2.21 -8.22 10.55
C VAL A 34 -3.21 -9.32 10.25
N VAL A 35 -4.38 -9.24 10.89
CA VAL A 35 -5.46 -10.22 10.69
C VAL A 35 -6.36 -9.74 9.55
N GLU A 36 -6.48 -10.57 8.52
CA GLU A 36 -7.40 -10.32 7.40
C GLU A 36 -8.85 -10.51 7.85
N GLN A 37 -9.71 -9.58 7.45
CA GLN A 37 -11.14 -9.61 7.73
C GLN A 37 -11.95 -9.38 6.44
N PRO A 38 -11.88 -10.26 5.43
CA PRO A 38 -12.44 -10.00 4.10
C PRO A 38 -13.94 -9.69 4.10
N ASP A 39 -14.68 -10.22 5.09
CA ASP A 39 -16.13 -10.06 5.22
C ASP A 39 -16.55 -8.81 6.00
N ALA A 40 -15.61 -8.09 6.64
CA ALA A 40 -15.91 -6.87 7.38
C ALA A 40 -16.13 -5.67 6.43
N ALA A 41 -16.80 -4.63 6.94
CA ALA A 41 -16.96 -3.38 6.20
C ALA A 41 -15.57 -2.77 5.88
N PRO A 42 -15.37 -2.14 4.69
CA PRO A 42 -14.06 -1.64 4.26
C PRO A 42 -13.36 -0.75 5.28
N GLU A 43 -14.10 0.13 5.96
CA GLU A 43 -13.59 1.00 7.01
C GLU A 43 -13.08 0.23 8.23
N VAL A 44 -13.78 -0.82 8.66
CA VAL A 44 -13.37 -1.70 9.76
C VAL A 44 -12.12 -2.48 9.36
N ARG A 45 -12.12 -3.05 8.14
CA ARG A 45 -10.98 -3.79 7.60
C ARG A 45 -9.69 -2.98 7.65
N VAL A 46 -9.74 -1.73 7.18
CA VAL A 46 -8.56 -0.86 7.13
C VAL A 46 -8.15 -0.41 8.53
N ALA A 47 -9.10 -0.02 9.39
CA ALA A 47 -8.80 0.43 10.74
C ALA A 47 -8.13 -0.68 11.58
N ASP A 48 -8.71 -1.87 11.57
CA ASP A 48 -8.19 -3.02 12.34
C ASP A 48 -6.85 -3.50 11.78
N ALA A 49 -6.67 -3.46 10.45
CA ALA A 49 -5.38 -3.80 9.85
C ALA A 49 -4.28 -2.79 10.20
N ALA A 50 -4.61 -1.50 10.27
CA ALA A 50 -3.67 -0.41 10.54
C ALA A 50 -3.17 -0.38 11.98
N GLN A 51 -4.00 -0.79 12.94
CA GLN A 51 -3.71 -0.59 14.35
C GLN A 51 -2.42 -1.31 14.82
N PRO A 52 -2.23 -2.63 14.63
CA PRO A 52 -1.03 -3.30 15.13
C PRO A 52 0.28 -2.76 14.51
N PRO A 53 0.37 -2.52 13.18
CA PRO A 53 1.55 -1.91 12.59
C PRO A 53 1.84 -0.50 13.10
N LEU A 54 0.81 0.34 13.34
CA LEU A 54 1.01 1.69 13.89
C LEU A 54 1.54 1.65 15.32
N GLU A 55 1.00 0.77 16.17
CA GLU A 55 1.50 0.56 17.53
C GLU A 55 2.95 0.05 17.53
N ALA A 56 3.27 -0.91 16.64
CA ALA A 56 4.62 -1.43 16.47
C ALA A 56 5.59 -0.35 15.97
N PHE A 57 5.17 0.48 15.03
CA PHE A 57 5.98 1.59 14.52
C PHE A 57 6.23 2.62 15.62
N GLN A 58 5.21 2.95 16.41
CA GLN A 58 5.34 3.87 17.53
C GLN A 58 6.35 3.37 18.57
N ALA A 59 6.35 2.06 18.86
CA ALA A 59 7.31 1.45 19.77
C ALA A 59 8.72 1.37 19.19
N HIS A 60 8.85 1.11 17.87
CA HIS A 60 10.13 1.07 17.17
C HIS A 60 10.81 2.45 17.12
N GLY A 61 10.05 3.51 16.88
CA GLY A 61 10.57 4.86 16.66
C GLY A 61 11.08 5.09 15.22
N LEU A 62 11.67 6.27 14.99
CA LEU A 62 12.09 6.73 13.65
C LEU A 62 13.59 6.60 13.37
N ASP A 63 14.37 6.19 14.37
CA ASP A 63 15.80 5.98 14.21
C ASP A 63 16.09 4.61 13.58
N GLY A 64 17.28 4.47 12.98
CA GLY A 64 17.73 3.20 12.42
C GLY A 64 17.04 2.78 11.12
N THR A 65 17.03 1.47 10.87
CA THR A 65 16.49 0.86 9.64
C THR A 65 15.48 -0.24 9.96
N ILE A 66 14.65 -0.55 8.97
CA ILE A 66 13.66 -1.64 9.00
C ILE A 66 13.93 -2.53 7.78
N ASP A 67 14.05 -3.84 8.01
CA ASP A 67 14.15 -4.84 6.94
C ASP A 67 12.76 -5.07 6.32
N MET A 68 12.56 -4.57 5.10
CA MET A 68 11.33 -4.79 4.34
C MET A 68 11.32 -6.14 3.60
N GLY A 69 12.37 -6.95 3.76
CA GLY A 69 12.61 -8.24 3.10
C GLY A 69 13.09 -8.11 1.65
N PHE A 70 12.95 -6.94 1.02
CA PHE A 70 13.53 -6.62 -0.28
C PHE A 70 14.67 -5.58 -0.19
N ALA A 71 14.73 -4.84 0.91
CA ALA A 71 15.75 -3.85 1.22
C ALA A 71 15.66 -3.44 2.70
N GLU A 72 16.81 -3.07 3.26
CA GLU A 72 16.89 -2.27 4.49
C GLU A 72 16.60 -0.81 4.16
N LEU A 73 15.58 -0.23 4.80
CA LEU A 73 15.19 1.16 4.59
C LEU A 73 15.28 1.95 5.89
N PRO A 74 15.64 3.26 5.87
CA PRO A 74 15.52 4.10 7.05
C PRO A 74 14.10 4.07 7.62
N ALA A 75 13.94 3.99 8.94
CA ALA A 75 12.61 3.92 9.56
C ALA A 75 11.74 5.14 9.20
N THR A 76 12.32 6.33 9.06
CA THR A 76 11.65 7.53 8.51
C THR A 76 11.08 7.32 7.11
N THR A 77 11.75 6.55 6.25
CA THR A 77 11.27 6.25 4.90
C THR A 77 10.05 5.33 4.96
N VAL A 78 10.08 4.29 5.80
CA VAL A 78 8.93 3.38 5.95
C VAL A 78 7.73 4.09 6.57
N ALA A 79 7.95 4.97 7.56
CA ALA A 79 6.91 5.82 8.13
C ALA A 79 6.27 6.73 7.06
N ASN A 80 7.09 7.33 6.19
CA ASN A 80 6.59 8.14 5.08
C ASN A 80 5.80 7.33 4.06
N ILE A 81 6.21 6.09 3.77
CA ILE A 81 5.44 5.18 2.91
C ILE A 81 4.07 4.92 3.54
N LEU A 82 4.02 4.51 4.81
CA LEU A 82 2.75 4.23 5.49
C LEU A 82 1.83 5.46 5.52
N ASN A 83 2.38 6.66 5.74
CA ASN A 83 1.63 7.91 5.69
C ASN A 83 1.07 8.21 4.29
N LEU A 84 1.85 7.97 3.23
CA LEU A 84 1.40 8.13 1.85
C LEU A 84 0.30 7.13 1.47
N GLU A 85 0.41 5.86 1.90
CA GLU A 85 -0.63 4.85 1.70
C GLU A 85 -1.98 5.32 2.28
N PHE A 86 -1.98 5.85 3.51
CA PHE A 86 -3.22 6.39 4.10
C PHE A 86 -3.71 7.65 3.38
N LEU A 87 -2.83 8.63 3.14
CA LEU A 87 -3.23 9.93 2.60
C LEU A 87 -3.74 9.83 1.15
N VAL A 88 -2.98 9.16 0.28
CA VAL A 88 -3.32 9.04 -1.15
C VAL A 88 -4.57 8.21 -1.32
N HIS A 89 -4.70 7.09 -0.60
CA HIS A 89 -5.85 6.21 -0.79
C HIS A 89 -7.12 6.70 -0.08
N ALA A 90 -7.00 7.47 1.01
CA ALA A 90 -8.13 8.23 1.52
C ALA A 90 -8.62 9.26 0.50
N TRP A 91 -7.72 9.93 -0.21
CA TRP A 91 -8.08 10.84 -1.30
C TRP A 91 -8.71 10.11 -2.49
N ASP A 92 -8.22 8.93 -2.86
CA ASP A 92 -8.80 8.08 -3.89
C ASP A 92 -10.26 7.71 -3.54
N PHE A 93 -10.51 7.25 -2.31
CA PHE A 93 -11.87 6.97 -1.83
C PHE A 93 -12.74 8.22 -1.87
N ALA A 94 -12.27 9.33 -1.31
CA ALA A 94 -13.04 10.56 -1.24
C ALA A 94 -13.40 11.08 -2.63
N THR A 95 -12.46 11.03 -3.58
CA THR A 95 -12.68 11.50 -4.95
C THR A 95 -13.61 10.55 -5.71
N ALA A 96 -13.36 9.24 -5.64
CA ALA A 96 -14.20 8.25 -6.29
C ALA A 96 -15.63 8.22 -5.75
N THR A 97 -15.86 8.63 -4.48
CA THR A 97 -17.19 8.67 -3.86
C THR A 97 -17.85 10.05 -3.85
N GLY A 98 -17.24 11.05 -4.50
CA GLY A 98 -17.79 12.41 -4.58
C GLY A 98 -17.69 13.23 -3.29
N ARG A 99 -16.84 12.82 -2.34
CA ARG A 99 -16.62 13.45 -1.02
C ARG A 99 -15.35 14.30 -0.94
N SER A 100 -14.58 14.42 -2.03
CA SER A 100 -13.33 15.20 -2.06
C SER A 100 -13.60 16.68 -1.78
N PRO A 101 -12.77 17.38 -0.97
CA PRO A 101 -12.92 18.81 -0.70
C PRO A 101 -12.96 19.67 -1.98
N ALA A 102 -12.22 19.24 -3.01
CA ALA A 102 -12.20 19.89 -4.32
C ALA A 102 -13.49 19.69 -5.12
N ALA A 103 -14.32 18.69 -4.81
CA ALA A 103 -15.61 18.48 -5.48
C ALA A 103 -16.64 19.58 -5.15
N ARG A 104 -16.40 20.38 -4.10
CA ARG A 104 -17.18 21.59 -3.81
C ARG A 104 -16.72 22.84 -4.57
N SER A 105 -15.55 22.81 -5.20
CA SER A 105 -15.05 23.92 -6.04
C SER A 105 -15.05 23.52 -7.51
N ARG A 106 -15.93 24.11 -8.31
CA ARG A 106 -15.90 24.03 -9.78
C ARG A 106 -14.69 24.81 -10.34
N GLY A 107 -13.47 24.30 -10.14
CA GLY A 107 -12.23 24.92 -10.63
C GLY A 107 -11.19 23.89 -11.13
N PRO A 108 -10.24 24.26 -12.00
CA PRO A 108 -9.38 23.33 -12.76
C PRO A 108 -8.26 22.64 -11.97
N ALA A 109 -8.33 22.56 -10.64
CA ALA A 109 -7.27 22.04 -9.77
C ALA A 109 -7.07 20.50 -9.79
N HIS A 110 -7.76 19.77 -10.69
CA HIS A 110 -7.76 18.30 -10.73
C HIS A 110 -6.47 17.67 -11.33
N ARG A 111 -5.51 18.46 -11.84
CA ARG A 111 -4.42 17.93 -12.67
C ARG A 111 -3.11 17.60 -11.96
N VAL A 112 -2.90 18.03 -10.71
CA VAL A 112 -1.59 17.86 -10.05
C VAL A 112 -1.43 16.48 -9.37
N TRP A 113 -2.53 15.83 -8.96
CA TRP A 113 -2.46 14.62 -8.12
C TRP A 113 -2.74 13.31 -8.85
N ALA A 114 -3.21 13.35 -10.11
CA ALA A 114 -3.53 12.15 -10.89
C ALA A 114 -2.29 11.36 -11.40
N ALA A 115 -1.08 11.78 -11.04
CA ALA A 115 0.17 11.33 -11.67
C ALA A 115 1.14 10.57 -10.74
N VAL A 116 0.69 10.05 -9.59
CA VAL A 116 1.49 9.11 -8.78
C VAL A 116 1.09 7.69 -9.19
N PRO A 117 1.82 7.03 -10.11
CA PRO A 117 1.52 5.66 -10.47
C PRO A 117 1.82 4.74 -9.28
N CYS A 118 0.81 3.99 -8.82
CA CYS A 118 0.98 2.95 -7.81
C CYS A 118 1.61 1.71 -8.45
N ARG A 119 2.87 1.84 -8.93
CA ARG A 119 3.58 0.71 -9.54
C ARG A 119 3.79 -0.36 -8.48
N ARG A 120 3.00 -1.43 -8.60
CA ARG A 120 3.18 -2.72 -7.93
C ARG A 120 4.66 -3.11 -7.88
N ILE A 121 5.26 -3.15 -6.69
CA ILE A 121 6.55 -3.80 -6.47
C ILE A 121 6.35 -5.29 -6.77
N ARG A 122 6.59 -5.69 -8.03
CA ARG A 122 6.56 -7.10 -8.44
C ARG A 122 7.69 -7.82 -7.71
N ARG A 123 7.35 -8.75 -6.82
CA ARG A 123 8.29 -9.74 -6.29
C ARG A 123 8.92 -10.52 -7.46
N GLY A 124 10.17 -10.20 -7.78
CA GLY A 124 10.95 -10.93 -8.78
C GLY A 124 11.60 -12.16 -8.17
N HIS A 125 10.86 -13.25 -7.98
CA HIS A 125 11.50 -14.58 -7.89
C HIS A 125 11.79 -15.06 -9.32
N ARG A 126 12.99 -14.72 -9.82
CA ARG A 126 13.57 -15.40 -10.97
C ARG A 126 14.20 -16.69 -10.45
N THR A 127 13.49 -17.80 -10.54
CA THR A 127 14.05 -19.13 -10.28
C THR A 127 15.07 -19.44 -11.38
N THR A 128 16.35 -19.48 -11.02
CA THR A 128 17.38 -20.08 -11.88
C THR A 128 17.19 -21.59 -11.84
N LYS A 129 16.35 -22.12 -12.73
CA LYS A 129 16.23 -23.56 -12.96
C LYS A 129 16.76 -23.90 -14.36
N GLY A 130 17.94 -24.52 -14.37
CA GLY A 130 18.32 -25.55 -15.33
C GLY A 130 18.81 -25.08 -16.71
N LEU A 131 20.11 -24.93 -16.85
CA LEU A 131 20.83 -25.26 -18.08
C LEU A 131 22.26 -25.68 -17.67
N HIS A 132 22.47 -26.96 -17.37
CA HIS A 132 23.77 -27.62 -17.55
C HIS A 132 23.51 -29.08 -17.89
N GLY A 133 23.59 -29.37 -19.19
CA GLY A 133 23.38 -30.69 -19.74
C GLY A 133 23.38 -30.66 -21.27
N ALA A 134 24.55 -30.48 -21.89
CA ALA A 134 24.87 -31.02 -23.22
C ALA A 134 26.39 -31.01 -23.45
N ARG A 135 26.91 -32.16 -23.86
CA ARG A 135 28.31 -32.50 -24.17
C ARG A 135 28.87 -31.79 -25.40
N ARG A 136 30.20 -31.75 -25.48
CA ARG A 136 31.13 -31.91 -26.63
C ARG A 136 32.52 -31.57 -26.05
N GLU A 137 33.62 -32.31 -26.17
CA GLU A 137 34.07 -33.48 -26.92
C GLU A 137 35.08 -34.24 -26.04
#